data_AF-A0A496T5X3-F1
#
_entry.id   AF-A0A496T5X3-F1
#
_cell.length_a   1.000
_cell.length_b   1.000
_cell.length_c   1.000
_cell.angle_alpha   90.00
_cell.angle_beta   90.00
_cell.angle_gamma   90.00
#
_symmetry.space_group_name_H-M   'P 1'
#
loop_
_entity.id
_entity.type
_entity.pdbx_description
1 polymer ?
#
loop_
_entity_poly.entity_id
_entity_poly.type
_entity_poly.pdbx_seq_one_letter_code
_entity_poly.pdbx_strand_id
1 'polypeptide(L)'
;MPLLKIRLEEKYSIFTKKEIPTYFRLDSLRPAENYNGLRQLFPPKWWLPMAIADARGGALGIFSFPMDVLGKHAAQLMVVYNPETEKPYGNLFYRYAGIFPHPKVHLYSLPVKRTYWSEPGSYWTRYSGGEIALDFPVLTRADFTAVQWRFQIGWQTFRIAGGKGKFSARWFTGPTVTGSFTRVAATYKDFWSSHLTYLHLNWQKSIARWGADYKANFWSIHFRQHLPVPIHRHHVLGIKISAFRTWGNYQFPFAGSIATGYGWNDFAAPNILTGSISYLAPLWYVEWGRAGLPSFLLRTLATRFFYSLSTSFPYRWDTEWMRRDIHSSAGGELILSLDLFEWLPLGVGWGAAYLVQERRWAYYPVVYLRMGF
;
A
#
# COMPACT_ATOMS: atom_id res chain seq x y z
N MET A 1 54.07 -11.32 18.65
CA MET A 1 54.33 -10.18 17.75
C MET A 1 53.39 -9.03 18.12
N PRO A 2 53.83 -8.05 18.90
CA PRO A 2 53.02 -6.89 19.26
C PRO A 2 53.36 -5.66 18.41
N LEU A 3 52.31 -4.86 18.18
CA LEU A 3 52.26 -3.60 17.46
C LEU A 3 53.25 -2.55 18.00
N LEU A 4 54.00 -1.90 17.09
CA LEU A 4 54.75 -0.68 17.37
C LEU A 4 54.12 0.51 16.63
N LYS A 5 53.70 1.49 17.44
CA LYS A 5 53.31 2.86 17.07
C LYS A 5 54.37 3.52 16.20
N ILE A 6 53.95 4.23 15.15
CA ILE A 6 54.74 5.29 14.53
C ILE A 6 53.96 6.61 14.65
N ARG A 7 54.60 7.57 15.32
CA ARG A 7 54.25 8.99 15.43
C ARG A 7 54.26 9.62 14.04
N LEU A 8 53.24 10.41 13.73
CA LEU A 8 53.32 11.39 12.66
C LEU A 8 53.89 12.68 13.25
N GLU A 9 55.10 13.03 12.81
CA GLU A 9 55.74 14.31 13.07
C GLU A 9 55.04 15.43 12.27
N GLU A 10 54.89 16.56 12.96
CA GLU A 10 54.43 17.84 12.43
C GLU A 10 55.40 18.36 11.38
N LYS A 11 54.88 18.81 10.24
CA LYS A 11 55.62 19.70 9.35
C LYS A 11 54.68 20.68 8.64
N TYR A 12 54.95 21.95 8.94
CA TYR A 12 54.60 23.18 8.21
C TYR A 12 53.24 23.83 8.47
N SER A 13 53.31 24.70 9.48
CA SER A 13 52.51 25.90 9.70
C SER A 13 52.55 26.87 8.51
N ILE A 14 51.42 27.08 7.85
CA ILE A 14 51.12 28.33 7.12
C ILE A 14 49.67 28.71 7.39
N PHE A 15 49.36 29.10 8.63
CA PHE A 15 48.22 29.96 8.90
C PHE A 15 48.63 30.97 9.98
N THR A 16 49.17 32.08 9.50
CA THR A 16 49.23 33.36 10.21
C THR A 16 47.87 33.66 10.84
N LYS A 17 47.91 34.09 12.12
CA LYS A 17 46.79 34.68 12.88
C LYS A 17 45.91 35.56 11.98
N LYS A 18 44.86 34.97 11.42
CA LYS A 18 43.71 35.64 10.85
C LYS A 18 42.53 35.00 11.55
N GLU A 19 41.83 35.83 12.30
CA GLU A 19 40.59 35.58 13.02
C GLU A 19 39.86 34.36 12.46
N ILE A 20 39.87 33.26 13.21
CA ILE A 20 38.92 32.18 12.98
C ILE A 20 37.56 32.83 13.26
N PRO A 21 36.69 32.98 12.25
CA PRO A 21 35.40 33.57 12.52
C PRO A 21 34.66 32.58 13.42
N THR A 22 34.35 33.03 14.64
CA THR A 22 33.70 32.29 15.71
C THR A 22 32.24 31.99 15.33
N TYR A 23 32.01 31.15 14.31
CA TYR A 23 30.66 30.72 13.93
C TYR A 23 30.17 29.48 14.66
N PHE A 24 31.00 28.87 15.50
CA PHE A 24 30.58 27.81 16.41
C PHE A 24 30.81 28.24 17.85
N ARG A 25 29.93 29.11 18.38
CA ARG A 25 29.73 29.15 19.83
C ARG A 25 29.23 27.77 20.25
N LEU A 26 30.04 27.03 21.01
CA LEU A 26 29.59 25.83 21.74
C LEU A 26 28.40 26.15 22.67
N ASP A 27 28.17 27.42 23.01
CA ASP A 27 27.01 27.91 23.76
C ASP A 27 25.67 27.79 22.98
N SER A 28 25.72 27.45 21.69
CA SER A 28 24.54 27.22 20.83
C SER A 28 24.17 25.75 20.68
N LEU A 29 24.94 24.83 21.27
CA LEU A 29 24.48 23.46 21.45
C LEU A 29 23.40 23.50 22.53
N ARG A 30 22.14 23.63 22.07
CA ARG A 30 20.99 23.33 22.93
C ARG A 30 21.32 21.99 23.62
N PRO A 31 21.14 21.88 24.95
CA PRO A 31 21.31 20.59 25.62
C PRO A 31 20.50 19.57 24.82
N ALA A 32 21.11 18.41 24.52
CA ALA A 32 20.45 17.38 23.74
C ALA A 32 19.09 17.09 24.39
N GLU A 33 18.01 17.59 23.78
CA GLU A 33 16.68 17.43 24.34
C GLU A 33 16.43 15.94 24.49
N ASN A 34 15.94 15.52 25.65
CA ASN A 34 15.56 14.13 25.86
C ASN A 34 14.63 13.70 24.72
N TYR A 35 14.99 12.61 24.05
CA TYR A 35 14.24 12.09 22.92
C TYR A 35 12.75 11.96 23.29
N ASN A 36 11.89 12.69 22.57
CA ASN A 36 10.45 12.61 22.69
C ASN A 36 9.82 12.36 21.32
N GLY A 37 9.66 11.08 20.98
CA GLY A 37 9.14 10.65 19.68
C GLY A 37 7.72 11.14 19.41
N LEU A 38 6.86 11.25 20.44
CA LEU A 38 5.47 11.70 20.27
C LEU A 38 5.40 13.17 19.82
N ARG A 39 6.28 14.04 20.35
CA ARG A 39 6.38 15.44 19.90
C ARG A 39 6.90 15.58 18.47
N GLN A 40 7.68 14.61 17.98
CA GLN A 40 8.11 14.60 16.58
C GLN A 40 7.00 14.13 15.63
N LEU A 41 6.03 13.36 16.16
CA LEU A 41 4.90 12.82 15.42
C LEU A 41 3.75 13.81 15.28
N PHE A 42 3.46 14.58 16.34
CA PHE A 42 2.33 15.51 16.41
C PHE A 42 2.76 16.94 16.79
N PRO A 43 2.35 17.95 16.01
CA PRO A 43 1.55 17.86 14.78
C PRO A 43 2.34 17.27 13.60
N PRO A 44 1.68 16.67 12.60
CA PRO A 44 2.35 16.18 11.41
C PRO A 44 3.01 17.32 10.62
N LYS A 45 4.21 17.04 10.11
CA LYS A 45 5.05 18.04 9.43
C LYS A 45 4.65 18.30 7.96
N TRP A 46 3.87 17.40 7.37
CA TRP A 46 3.41 17.49 6.00
C TRP A 46 2.00 16.92 5.84
N TRP A 47 1.27 17.43 4.85
CA TRP A 47 -0.07 16.97 4.49
C TRP A 47 -0.18 16.90 2.98
N LEU A 48 -0.68 15.79 2.47
CA LEU A 48 -0.98 15.63 1.05
C LEU A 48 -2.50 15.76 0.85
N PRO A 49 -2.96 16.68 -0.01
CA PRO A 49 -4.36 16.70 -0.41
C PRO A 49 -4.68 15.42 -1.20
N MET A 50 -5.87 14.89 -0.99
CA MET A 50 -6.35 13.71 -1.70
C MET A 50 -7.80 13.89 -2.15
N ALA A 51 -8.11 13.39 -3.34
CA ALA A 51 -9.47 13.26 -3.83
C ALA A 51 -9.83 11.77 -3.90
N ILE A 52 -10.98 11.39 -3.37
CA ILE A 52 -11.44 10.01 -3.29
C ILE A 52 -12.87 9.93 -3.81
N ALA A 53 -13.19 8.92 -4.61
CA ALA A 53 -14.58 8.64 -4.96
C ALA A 53 -15.30 7.92 -3.80
N ASP A 54 -16.47 8.41 -3.42
CA ASP A 54 -17.32 7.88 -2.34
C ASP A 54 -18.77 7.68 -2.83
N ALA A 55 -19.66 7.25 -1.94
CA ALA A 55 -21.02 6.81 -2.19
C ALA A 55 -21.91 7.73 -3.00
N ARG A 56 -21.67 9.03 -2.90
CA ARG A 56 -22.48 10.05 -3.57
C ARG A 56 -21.69 10.87 -4.59
N GLY A 57 -20.37 10.93 -4.48
CA GLY A 57 -19.56 11.72 -5.40
C GLY A 57 -18.09 11.76 -4.98
N GLY A 58 -17.38 12.79 -5.44
CA GLY A 58 -16.00 13.07 -5.03
C GLY A 58 -15.93 13.60 -3.60
N ALA A 59 -15.02 13.06 -2.81
CA ALA A 59 -14.67 13.51 -1.47
C ALA A 59 -13.25 14.09 -1.47
N LEU A 60 -13.03 15.12 -0.66
CA LEU A 60 -11.72 15.76 -0.51
C LEU A 60 -11.19 15.47 0.89
N GLY A 61 -9.90 15.20 0.97
CA GLY A 61 -9.26 14.87 2.23
C GLY A 61 -7.82 15.29 2.29
N ILE A 62 -7.23 15.00 3.43
CA ILE A 62 -5.83 15.20 3.74
C ILE A 62 -5.26 13.89 4.29
N PHE A 63 -4.03 13.61 3.86
CA PHE A 63 -3.27 12.44 4.29
C PHE A 63 -1.93 12.88 4.87
N SER A 64 -1.49 12.22 5.93
CA SER A 64 -0.15 12.38 6.49
C SER A 64 0.38 11.07 7.03
N PHE A 65 1.69 10.89 6.98
CA PHE A 65 2.41 9.74 7.55
C PHE A 65 3.61 10.22 8.37
N PRO A 66 3.40 10.76 9.57
CA PRO A 66 4.49 11.17 10.44
C PRO A 66 5.24 9.96 11.04
N MET A 67 6.56 10.09 11.12
CA MET A 67 7.46 9.18 11.82
C MET A 67 8.50 9.97 12.61
N ASP A 68 8.93 9.46 13.75
CA ASP A 68 10.06 10.03 14.49
C ASP A 68 11.40 9.66 13.84
N VAL A 69 12.47 10.37 14.23
CA VAL A 69 13.82 10.19 13.68
C VAL A 69 14.39 8.78 13.93
N LEU A 70 13.98 8.10 15.00
CA LEU A 70 14.42 6.73 15.31
C LEU A 70 13.48 5.66 14.72
N GLY A 71 12.38 6.04 14.07
CA GLY A 71 11.38 5.13 13.51
C GLY A 71 10.62 4.30 14.56
N LYS A 72 10.70 4.67 15.85
CA LYS A 72 10.00 4.00 16.95
C LYS A 72 8.51 4.31 16.98
N HIS A 73 8.08 5.46 16.52
CA HIS A 73 6.70 5.89 16.41
C HIS A 73 6.40 6.17 14.94
N ALA A 74 5.38 5.53 14.42
CA ALA A 74 4.86 5.83 13.10
C ALA A 74 3.35 5.94 13.21
N ALA A 75 2.79 6.99 12.62
CA ALA A 75 1.35 7.12 12.47
C ALA A 75 0.97 7.36 11.00
N GLN A 76 -0.24 6.94 10.65
CA GLN A 76 -0.91 7.27 9.41
C GLN A 76 -2.21 7.99 9.78
N LEU A 77 -2.41 9.15 9.18
CA LEU A 77 -3.57 10.00 9.41
C LEU A 77 -4.25 10.27 8.09
N MET A 78 -5.55 9.98 8.04
CA MET A 78 -6.37 10.32 6.90
C MET A 78 -7.68 10.90 7.43
N VAL A 79 -8.03 12.08 6.93
CA VAL A 79 -9.33 12.70 7.19
C VAL A 79 -9.88 13.17 5.85
N VAL A 80 -11.12 12.82 5.59
CA VAL A 80 -11.81 13.06 4.33
C VAL A 80 -13.20 13.59 4.65
N TYR A 81 -13.63 14.57 3.89
CA TYR A 81 -14.96 15.13 3.96
C TYR A 81 -15.63 15.02 2.59
N ASN A 82 -16.82 14.46 2.58
CA ASN A 82 -17.65 14.40 1.40
C ASN A 82 -18.78 15.44 1.54
N PRO A 83 -18.80 16.49 0.70
CA PRO A 83 -19.80 17.55 0.81
C PRO A 83 -21.23 17.06 0.57
N GLU A 84 -21.44 15.99 -0.20
CA GLU A 84 -22.79 15.48 -0.52
C GLU A 84 -23.39 14.58 0.57
N THR A 85 -22.53 14.02 1.42
CA THR A 85 -22.98 13.21 2.58
C THR A 85 -22.86 13.97 3.89
N GLU A 86 -22.20 15.14 3.88
CA GLU A 86 -21.88 15.99 5.02
C GLU A 86 -21.20 15.25 6.19
N LYS A 87 -20.59 14.09 5.93
CA LYS A 87 -20.03 13.21 6.97
C LYS A 87 -18.53 13.05 6.81
N PRO A 88 -17.72 13.45 7.80
CA PRO A 88 -16.29 13.20 7.77
C PRO A 88 -16.00 11.72 7.99
N TYR A 89 -14.86 11.29 7.47
CA TYR A 89 -14.40 9.91 7.52
C TYR A 89 -12.90 9.83 7.43
N GLY A 90 -12.33 8.69 7.79
CA GLY A 90 -10.89 8.60 7.89
C GLY A 90 -10.38 7.40 8.65
N ASN A 91 -9.07 7.38 8.84
CA ASN A 91 -8.40 6.42 9.70
C ASN A 91 -7.19 7.05 10.40
N LEU A 92 -6.92 6.51 11.58
CA LEU A 92 -5.73 6.73 12.38
C LEU A 92 -5.10 5.37 12.62
N PHE A 93 -3.91 5.15 12.08
CA PHE A 93 -3.08 4.01 12.44
C PHE A 93 -1.89 4.52 13.24
N TYR A 94 -1.54 3.86 14.33
CA TYR A 94 -0.36 4.14 15.12
C TYR A 94 0.36 2.84 15.47
N ARG A 95 1.69 2.86 15.37
CA ARG A 95 2.57 1.75 15.78
C ARG A 95 3.69 2.30 16.64
N TYR A 96 3.98 1.60 17.73
CA TYR A 96 5.18 1.81 18.52
C TYR A 96 6.15 0.61 18.36
N ALA A 97 7.30 0.86 17.75
CA ALA A 97 8.38 -0.09 17.51
C ALA A 97 9.54 0.00 18.54
N GLY A 98 9.33 0.68 19.67
CA GLY A 98 10.35 0.78 20.73
C GLY A 98 10.39 -0.41 21.69
N ILE A 99 9.40 -1.32 21.64
CA ILE A 99 9.32 -2.56 22.42
C ILE A 99 8.85 -3.70 21.52
N PHE A 100 9.26 -4.93 21.79
CA PHE A 100 8.81 -6.12 21.05
C PHE A 100 7.92 -7.01 21.95
N PRO A 101 6.73 -7.45 21.49
CA PRO A 101 6.10 -7.14 20.20
C PRO A 101 5.67 -5.69 20.08
N HIS A 102 5.54 -5.18 18.84
CA HIS A 102 5.19 -3.79 18.59
C HIS A 102 3.69 -3.56 18.79
N PRO A 103 3.23 -2.77 19.78
CA PRO A 103 1.82 -2.46 19.91
C PRO A 103 1.35 -1.55 18.78
N LYS A 104 0.10 -1.79 18.35
CA LYS A 104 -0.59 -1.09 17.28
C LYS A 104 -1.99 -0.72 17.70
N VAL A 105 -2.41 0.45 17.24
CA VAL A 105 -3.79 0.93 17.34
C VAL A 105 -4.23 1.36 15.95
N HIS A 106 -5.41 0.94 15.54
CA HIS A 106 -6.03 1.37 14.29
C HIS A 106 -7.46 1.78 14.56
N LEU A 107 -7.79 3.04 14.36
CA LEU A 107 -9.15 3.55 14.39
C LEU A 107 -9.55 3.91 12.97
N TYR A 108 -10.76 3.55 12.57
CA TYR A 108 -11.23 3.81 11.22
C TYR A 108 -12.72 4.07 11.21
N SER A 109 -13.13 4.86 10.24
CA SER A 109 -14.51 5.11 9.89
C SER A 109 -14.49 5.40 8.40
N LEU A 110 -14.70 4.38 7.57
CA LEU A 110 -14.52 4.45 6.13
C LEU A 110 -15.80 4.01 5.42
N PRO A 111 -16.24 4.73 4.38
CA PRO A 111 -17.26 4.23 3.48
C PRO A 111 -16.70 3.03 2.71
N VAL A 112 -17.45 1.95 2.69
CA VAL A 112 -17.10 0.72 1.98
C VAL A 112 -18.27 0.35 1.10
N LYS A 113 -17.99 0.16 -0.19
CA LYS A 113 -18.97 -0.39 -1.12
C LYS A 113 -19.02 -1.91 -0.96
N ARG A 114 -20.21 -2.47 -0.78
CA ARG A 114 -20.45 -3.92 -0.67
C ARG A 114 -21.37 -4.40 -1.77
N THR A 115 -21.06 -5.57 -2.29
CA THR A 115 -21.93 -6.39 -3.13
C THR A 115 -22.09 -7.73 -2.44
N TYR A 116 -23.32 -8.21 -2.30
CA TYR A 116 -23.58 -9.54 -1.76
C TYR A 116 -23.98 -10.45 -2.91
N TRP A 117 -23.35 -11.62 -3.05
CA TRP A 117 -23.78 -12.62 -4.04
C TRP A 117 -25.25 -13.02 -3.92
N SER A 118 -25.86 -12.87 -2.74
CA SER A 118 -27.26 -13.21 -2.49
C SER A 118 -28.25 -12.10 -2.83
N GLU A 119 -27.80 -10.87 -3.11
CA GLU A 119 -28.68 -9.73 -3.39
C GLU A 119 -28.20 -8.95 -4.62
N PRO A 120 -29.09 -8.67 -5.60
CA PRO A 120 -28.71 -7.87 -6.75
C PRO A 120 -28.41 -6.43 -6.33
N GLY A 121 -27.25 -5.93 -6.75
CA GLY A 121 -26.83 -4.55 -6.55
C GLY A 121 -25.76 -4.37 -5.48
N SER A 122 -25.09 -3.22 -5.57
CA SER A 122 -24.09 -2.79 -4.60
C SER A 122 -24.67 -1.69 -3.72
N TYR A 123 -24.37 -1.70 -2.42
CA TYR A 123 -24.72 -0.60 -1.54
C TYR A 123 -23.50 -0.12 -0.76
N TRP A 124 -23.54 1.16 -0.41
CA TRP A 124 -22.54 1.77 0.43
C TRP A 124 -22.90 1.58 1.89
N THR A 125 -21.93 1.08 2.65
CA THR A 125 -22.05 0.93 4.10
C THR A 125 -20.92 1.69 4.77
N ARG A 126 -21.15 2.10 6.02
CA ARG A 126 -20.11 2.70 6.84
C ARG A 126 -19.47 1.63 7.70
N TYR A 127 -18.18 1.40 7.48
CA TYR A 127 -17.37 0.53 8.30
C TYR A 127 -16.60 1.39 9.31
N SER A 128 -16.98 1.32 10.58
CA SER A 128 -16.36 2.11 11.64
C SER A 128 -15.95 1.25 12.80
N GLY A 129 -14.76 1.43 13.35
CA GLY A 129 -14.25 0.56 14.38
C GLY A 129 -12.86 0.92 14.86
N GLY A 130 -12.37 0.06 15.73
CA GLY A 130 -11.04 0.11 16.30
C GLY A 130 -10.41 -1.27 16.34
N GLU A 131 -9.09 -1.31 16.29
CA GLU A 131 -8.27 -2.48 16.54
C GLU A 131 -7.13 -2.10 17.46
N ILE A 132 -6.89 -2.92 18.48
CA ILE A 132 -5.66 -2.89 19.28
C ILE A 132 -4.98 -4.23 19.06
N ALA A 133 -3.71 -4.22 18.69
CA ALA A 133 -3.00 -5.44 18.37
C ALA A 133 -1.52 -5.41 18.76
N LEU A 134 -0.97 -6.60 18.95
CA LEU A 134 0.47 -6.82 19.10
C LEU A 134 1.01 -7.41 17.81
N ASP A 135 2.07 -6.80 17.28
CA ASP A 135 2.69 -7.18 16.03
C ASP A 135 4.07 -7.80 16.25
N PHE A 136 4.28 -8.94 15.61
CA PHE A 136 5.50 -9.74 15.66
C PHE A 136 6.09 -9.78 14.25
N PRO A 137 6.77 -8.71 13.78
CA PRO A 137 7.45 -8.73 12.50
C PRO A 137 8.78 -9.46 12.66
N VAL A 138 9.04 -10.39 11.74
CA VAL A 138 10.31 -11.10 11.63
C VAL A 138 10.86 -10.83 10.24
N LEU A 139 11.88 -9.99 10.18
CA LEU A 139 12.64 -9.73 8.96
C LEU A 139 13.79 -10.72 8.91
N THR A 140 13.67 -11.73 8.05
CA THR A 140 14.68 -12.80 7.95
C THR A 140 15.78 -12.48 6.95
N ARG A 141 15.50 -11.61 5.99
CA ARG A 141 16.46 -11.13 5.00
C ARG A 141 16.10 -9.71 4.57
N ALA A 142 17.11 -8.85 4.48
CA ALA A 142 16.99 -7.43 4.17
C ALA A 142 18.11 -7.00 3.20
N ASP A 143 18.12 -7.58 2.00
CA ASP A 143 19.01 -7.20 0.91
C ASP A 143 18.21 -6.98 -0.38
N PHE A 144 18.77 -7.26 -1.57
CA PHE A 144 18.04 -7.29 -2.84
C PHE A 144 16.84 -8.27 -2.84
N THR A 145 16.80 -9.12 -1.82
CA THR A 145 15.66 -9.93 -1.46
C THR A 145 15.21 -9.60 -0.03
N ALA A 146 13.95 -9.20 0.11
CA ALA A 146 13.31 -9.01 1.39
C ALA A 146 12.43 -10.22 1.69
N VAL A 147 12.61 -10.84 2.87
CA VAL A 147 11.72 -11.90 3.36
C VAL A 147 11.23 -11.54 4.74
N GLN A 148 9.93 -11.23 4.81
CA GLN A 148 9.26 -10.75 6.00
C GLN A 148 8.11 -11.68 6.37
N TRP A 149 8.07 -12.05 7.65
CA TRP A 149 6.91 -12.63 8.29
C TRP A 149 6.32 -11.59 9.23
N ARG A 150 5.00 -11.59 9.36
CA ARG A 150 4.31 -10.71 10.29
C ARG A 150 3.13 -11.45 10.89
N PHE A 151 3.14 -11.59 12.21
CA PHE A 151 2.01 -12.14 12.96
C PHE A 151 1.41 -11.03 13.80
N GLN A 152 0.08 -11.03 13.91
CA GLN A 152 -0.65 -10.03 14.65
C GLN A 152 -1.75 -10.72 15.44
N ILE A 153 -1.82 -10.42 16.73
CA ILE A 153 -2.91 -10.84 17.60
C ILE A 153 -3.55 -9.56 18.11
N GLY A 154 -4.86 -9.42 17.90
CA GLY A 154 -5.56 -8.19 18.24
C GLY A 154 -6.98 -8.40 18.69
N TRP A 155 -7.56 -7.31 19.16
CA TRP A 155 -8.97 -7.18 19.45
C TRP A 155 -9.56 -6.17 18.49
N GLN A 156 -10.58 -6.57 17.74
CA GLN A 156 -11.24 -5.71 16.76
C GLN A 156 -12.69 -5.50 17.16
N THR A 157 -13.11 -4.24 17.17
CA THR A 157 -14.51 -3.84 17.36
C THR A 157 -14.92 -3.01 16.17
N PHE A 158 -16.03 -3.36 15.53
CA PHE A 158 -16.52 -2.60 14.39
C PHE A 158 -18.04 -2.64 14.25
N ARG A 159 -18.55 -1.62 13.57
CA ARG A 159 -19.94 -1.47 13.18
C ARG A 159 -20.03 -1.42 11.67
N ILE A 160 -21.03 -2.11 11.14
CA ILE A 160 -21.47 -1.97 9.75
C ILE A 160 -22.78 -1.20 9.80
N ALA A 161 -22.81 0.03 9.29
CA ALA A 161 -24.02 0.84 9.24
C ALA A 161 -24.44 1.11 7.79
N GLY A 162 -25.57 0.52 7.36
CA GLY A 162 -26.21 0.85 6.09
C GLY A 162 -26.46 -0.35 5.18
N GLY A 163 -27.68 -0.39 4.65
CA GLY A 163 -28.27 -1.33 3.69
C GLY A 163 -29.81 -1.23 3.80
N LYS A 164 -30.54 -0.91 2.72
CA LYS A 164 -32.01 -1.11 2.71
C LYS A 164 -32.23 -2.62 2.60
N GLY A 165 -32.80 -3.27 3.63
CA GLY A 165 -33.07 -4.73 3.61
C GLY A 165 -32.63 -5.48 4.88
N LYS A 166 -32.31 -6.77 4.74
CA LYS A 166 -32.10 -7.76 5.83
C LYS A 166 -30.87 -7.53 6.73
N PHE A 167 -30.04 -6.53 6.47
CA PHE A 167 -28.82 -6.25 7.22
C PHE A 167 -28.97 -4.98 8.06
N SER A 168 -29.55 -5.13 9.25
CA SER A 168 -29.59 -4.07 10.25
C SER A 168 -28.17 -3.71 10.72
N ALA A 169 -27.97 -2.46 11.10
CA ALA A 169 -26.68 -2.02 11.60
C ALA A 169 -26.29 -2.84 12.84
N ARG A 170 -25.21 -3.59 12.75
CA ARG A 170 -24.77 -4.50 13.81
C ARG A 170 -23.34 -4.19 14.23
N TRP A 171 -23.12 -4.27 15.53
CA TRP A 171 -21.79 -4.25 16.14
C TRP A 171 -21.25 -5.67 16.17
N PHE A 172 -19.96 -5.78 15.87
CA PHE A 172 -19.19 -6.99 15.99
C PHE A 172 -17.95 -6.69 16.80
N THR A 173 -17.58 -7.61 17.68
CA THR A 173 -16.44 -7.47 18.56
C THR A 173 -15.80 -8.83 18.79
N GLY A 174 -14.47 -8.84 18.85
CA GLY A 174 -13.77 -10.07 19.16
C GLY A 174 -12.30 -10.10 18.82
N PRO A 175 -11.59 -11.09 19.36
CA PRO A 175 -10.19 -11.32 19.05
C PRO A 175 -9.99 -11.86 17.63
N THR A 176 -8.91 -11.38 17.02
CA THR A 176 -8.45 -11.76 15.69
C THR A 176 -6.98 -12.18 15.74
N VAL A 177 -6.63 -13.10 14.86
CA VAL A 177 -5.24 -13.41 14.54
C VAL A 177 -5.07 -13.24 13.04
N THR A 178 -4.03 -12.50 12.68
CA THR A 178 -3.66 -12.21 11.30
C THR A 178 -2.21 -12.63 11.11
N GLY A 179 -1.92 -13.23 9.97
CA GLY A 179 -0.56 -13.54 9.58
C GLY A 179 -0.32 -13.16 8.13
N SER A 180 0.85 -12.61 7.86
CA SER A 180 1.29 -12.39 6.50
C SER A 180 2.74 -12.79 6.29
N PHE A 181 3.01 -13.18 5.05
CA PHE A 181 4.33 -13.48 4.53
C PHE A 181 4.53 -12.64 3.29
N THR A 182 5.66 -11.96 3.21
CA THR A 182 6.07 -11.19 2.05
C THR A 182 7.46 -11.60 1.65
N ARG A 183 7.61 -12.04 0.41
CA ARG A 183 8.89 -12.21 -0.26
C ARG A 183 8.96 -11.27 -1.44
N VAL A 184 9.99 -10.45 -1.48
CA VAL A 184 10.31 -9.58 -2.61
C VAL A 184 11.73 -9.90 -3.04
N ALA A 185 11.96 -10.05 -4.34
CA ALA A 185 13.28 -10.12 -4.94
C ALA A 185 13.26 -9.21 -6.15
N ALA A 186 14.09 -8.16 -6.14
CA ALA A 186 14.09 -7.13 -7.18
C ALA A 186 15.53 -6.74 -7.53
N THR A 187 15.78 -6.46 -8.81
CA THR A 187 17.05 -5.89 -9.27
C THR A 187 17.10 -4.40 -8.95
N TYR A 188 18.18 -3.96 -8.29
CA TYR A 188 18.43 -2.56 -7.98
C TYR A 188 18.80 -1.77 -9.25
N LYS A 189 18.47 -0.47 -9.27
CA LYS A 189 18.78 0.52 -10.32
C LYS A 189 17.92 0.54 -11.58
N ASP A 190 16.99 -0.39 -11.76
CA ASP A 190 16.02 -0.24 -12.85
C ASP A 190 14.80 0.58 -12.38
N PHE A 191 14.39 1.53 -13.21
CA PHE A 191 13.19 2.34 -12.99
C PHE A 191 11.94 1.47 -12.74
N TRP A 192 11.83 0.37 -13.50
CA TRP A 192 11.01 -0.79 -13.19
C TRP A 192 11.93 -1.98 -13.08
N SER A 193 11.89 -2.69 -11.95
CA SER A 193 12.70 -3.87 -11.75
C SER A 193 12.52 -4.85 -12.91
N SER A 194 13.54 -5.00 -13.75
CA SER A 194 13.55 -5.89 -14.93
C SER A 194 13.32 -7.34 -14.51
N HIS A 195 13.81 -7.67 -13.31
CA HIS A 195 13.53 -8.91 -12.62
C HIS A 195 12.83 -8.57 -11.31
N LEU A 196 11.58 -8.98 -11.16
CA LEU A 196 10.83 -8.86 -9.92
C LEU A 196 10.23 -10.22 -9.61
N THR A 197 10.33 -10.66 -8.37
CA THR A 197 9.47 -11.70 -7.82
C THR A 197 8.89 -11.18 -6.53
N TYR A 198 7.58 -11.03 -6.50
CA TYR A 198 6.83 -10.61 -5.33
C TYR A 198 5.81 -11.69 -5.01
N LEU A 199 5.83 -12.17 -3.78
CA LEU A 199 4.84 -13.08 -3.23
C LEU A 199 4.38 -12.54 -1.90
N HIS A 200 3.08 -12.27 -1.80
CA HIS A 200 2.44 -11.90 -0.55
C HIS A 200 1.32 -12.87 -0.24
N LEU A 201 1.40 -13.49 0.93
CA LEU A 201 0.36 -14.33 1.50
C LEU A 201 -0.20 -13.59 2.71
N ASN A 202 -1.51 -13.53 2.82
CA ASN A 202 -2.18 -12.93 3.97
C ASN A 202 -3.29 -13.85 4.43
N TRP A 203 -3.51 -13.94 5.73
CA TRP A 203 -4.64 -14.65 6.30
C TRP A 203 -5.09 -13.97 7.58
N GLN A 204 -6.39 -14.05 7.85
CA GLN A 204 -6.97 -13.60 9.11
C GLN A 204 -8.03 -14.58 9.57
N LYS A 205 -8.14 -14.73 10.88
CA LYS A 205 -9.14 -15.58 11.53
C LYS A 205 -9.64 -14.91 12.81
N SER A 206 -10.95 -14.81 12.97
CA SER A 206 -11.56 -14.51 14.28
C SER A 206 -11.60 -15.76 15.16
N ILE A 207 -11.47 -15.57 16.47
CA ILE A 207 -11.43 -16.69 17.43
C ILE A 207 -12.70 -16.71 18.27
N ALA A 208 -13.71 -17.45 17.81
CA ALA A 208 -14.99 -17.60 18.53
C ALA A 208 -14.80 -18.16 19.96
N ARG A 209 -13.85 -19.09 20.16
CA ARG A 209 -13.53 -19.66 21.48
C ARG A 209 -13.05 -18.60 22.50
N TRP A 210 -12.55 -17.46 22.03
CA TRP A 210 -12.05 -16.37 22.87
C TRP A 210 -13.04 -15.19 22.92
N GLY A 211 -14.31 -15.41 22.56
CA GLY A 211 -15.38 -14.43 22.72
C GLY A 211 -15.67 -13.57 21.48
N ALA A 212 -15.20 -13.96 20.29
CA ALA A 212 -15.61 -13.27 19.07
C ALA A 212 -17.09 -13.56 18.75
N ASP A 213 -17.91 -12.51 18.63
CA ASP A 213 -19.33 -12.61 18.26
C ASP A 213 -19.56 -12.81 16.74
N TYR A 214 -18.46 -12.95 16.00
CA TYR A 214 -18.42 -13.14 14.57
C TYR A 214 -17.37 -14.17 14.15
N LYS A 215 -17.65 -14.84 13.04
CA LYS A 215 -16.77 -15.75 12.32
C LYS A 215 -16.33 -15.06 11.04
N ALA A 216 -15.09 -14.58 11.04
CA ALA A 216 -14.42 -13.95 9.92
C ALA A 216 -13.15 -14.71 9.61
N ASN A 217 -13.08 -15.30 8.42
CA ASN A 217 -11.86 -15.92 7.95
C ASN A 217 -11.61 -15.47 6.52
N PHE A 218 -10.38 -15.10 6.21
CA PHE A 218 -9.97 -14.96 4.84
C PHE A 218 -8.52 -15.39 4.65
N TRP A 219 -8.19 -15.67 3.40
CA TRP A 219 -6.81 -15.67 2.94
C TRP A 219 -6.72 -14.97 1.60
N SER A 220 -5.56 -14.39 1.32
CA SER A 220 -5.22 -13.86 0.01
C SER A 220 -3.80 -14.23 -0.39
N ILE A 221 -3.60 -14.36 -1.69
CA ILE A 221 -2.33 -14.58 -2.33
C ILE A 221 -2.19 -13.52 -3.40
N HIS A 222 -1.03 -12.85 -3.42
CA HIS A 222 -0.66 -11.92 -4.47
C HIS A 222 0.73 -12.27 -4.96
N PHE A 223 0.81 -12.76 -6.18
CA PHE A 223 2.03 -13.06 -6.88
C PHE A 223 2.23 -12.06 -8.01
N ARG A 224 3.45 -11.56 -8.17
CA ARG A 224 3.86 -10.76 -9.31
C ARG A 224 5.27 -11.15 -9.72
N GLN A 225 5.46 -11.29 -11.03
CA GLN A 225 6.76 -11.55 -11.62
C GLN A 225 7.02 -10.58 -12.76
N HIS A 226 8.23 -10.03 -12.84
CA HIS A 226 8.71 -9.31 -14.01
C HIS A 226 9.83 -10.12 -14.64
N LEU A 227 9.75 -10.24 -15.96
CA LEU A 227 10.73 -10.92 -16.80
C LEU A 227 11.27 -9.90 -17.81
N PRO A 228 12.60 -9.80 -17.99
CA PRO A 228 13.16 -8.93 -19.01
C PRO A 228 12.76 -9.43 -20.40
N VAL A 229 12.50 -8.50 -21.32
CA VAL A 229 12.28 -8.85 -22.72
C VAL A 229 13.65 -8.93 -23.41
N PRO A 230 14.05 -10.08 -23.99
CA PRO A 230 15.42 -10.29 -24.47
C PRO A 230 15.88 -9.30 -25.56
N ILE A 231 14.96 -8.81 -26.38
CA ILE A 231 15.25 -8.03 -27.58
C ILE A 231 15.37 -6.52 -27.26
N HIS A 232 14.68 -6.05 -26.23
CA HIS A 232 14.62 -4.62 -25.90
C HIS A 232 15.09 -4.38 -24.47
N ARG A 233 16.22 -3.67 -24.34
CA ARG A 233 16.76 -3.28 -23.03
C ARG A 233 15.71 -2.44 -22.28
N HIS A 234 15.49 -2.74 -21.00
CA HIS A 234 14.53 -2.08 -20.10
C HIS A 234 13.03 -2.33 -20.37
N HIS A 235 12.68 -3.18 -21.34
CA HIS A 235 11.30 -3.63 -21.53
C HIS A 235 11.02 -4.85 -20.65
N VAL A 236 9.79 -4.93 -20.13
CA VAL A 236 9.44 -5.91 -19.11
C VAL A 236 8.11 -6.58 -19.44
N LEU A 237 8.08 -7.91 -19.35
CA LEU A 237 6.85 -8.68 -19.30
C LEU A 237 6.49 -8.93 -17.83
N GLY A 238 5.35 -8.38 -17.40
CA GLY A 238 4.82 -8.54 -16.06
C GLY A 238 3.70 -9.58 -16.00
N ILE A 239 3.80 -10.52 -15.08
CA ILE A 239 2.75 -11.48 -14.74
C ILE A 239 2.24 -11.14 -13.34
N LYS A 240 0.93 -11.16 -13.15
CA LYS A 240 0.29 -10.96 -11.84
C LYS A 240 -0.80 -11.99 -11.64
N ILE A 241 -0.79 -12.67 -10.49
CA ILE A 241 -1.82 -13.60 -10.08
C ILE A 241 -2.27 -13.20 -8.68
N SER A 242 -3.58 -13.12 -8.47
CA SER A 242 -4.17 -12.80 -7.18
C SER A 242 -5.31 -13.75 -6.91
N ALA A 243 -5.35 -14.32 -5.70
CA ALA A 243 -6.48 -15.09 -5.23
C ALA A 243 -6.93 -14.52 -3.87
N PHE A 244 -8.23 -14.47 -3.66
CA PHE A 244 -8.84 -14.01 -2.42
C PHE A 244 -9.99 -14.96 -2.09
N ARG A 245 -10.12 -15.33 -0.82
CA ARG A 245 -11.20 -16.17 -0.33
C ARG A 245 -11.60 -15.74 1.07
N THR A 246 -12.89 -15.47 1.27
CA THR A 246 -13.48 -15.20 2.58
C THR A 246 -14.54 -16.23 2.94
N TRP A 247 -14.70 -16.56 4.22
CA TRP A 247 -15.78 -17.42 4.71
C TRP A 247 -16.12 -17.16 6.19
N GLY A 248 -17.39 -17.43 6.52
CA GLY A 248 -17.98 -17.15 7.83
C GLY A 248 -19.22 -16.29 7.71
N ASN A 249 -19.76 -15.82 8.84
CA ASN A 249 -20.92 -14.93 8.87
C ASN A 249 -20.54 -13.46 8.64
N TYR A 250 -19.25 -13.14 8.76
CA TYR A 250 -18.70 -11.86 8.36
C TYR A 250 -17.95 -11.99 7.04
N GLN A 251 -18.33 -11.16 6.07
CA GLN A 251 -17.61 -11.01 4.82
C GLN A 251 -16.68 -9.80 4.93
N PHE A 252 -15.41 -9.94 4.58
CA PHE A 252 -14.49 -8.81 4.54
C PHE A 252 -14.84 -7.88 3.37
N PRO A 253 -14.65 -6.55 3.52
CA PRO A 253 -14.51 -5.66 2.37
C PRO A 253 -13.49 -6.27 1.40
N PHE A 254 -13.78 -6.25 0.10
CA PHE A 254 -12.92 -6.83 -0.90
C PHE A 254 -11.46 -6.32 -0.76
N ALA A 255 -10.52 -7.24 -0.59
CA ALA A 255 -9.08 -6.96 -0.45
C ALA A 255 -8.25 -7.57 -1.59
N GLY A 256 -8.91 -8.05 -2.65
CA GLY A 256 -8.24 -8.69 -3.78
C GLY A 256 -7.84 -7.71 -4.88
N SER A 257 -7.13 -8.22 -5.89
CA SER A 257 -7.06 -7.52 -7.18
C SER A 257 -8.18 -8.01 -8.08
N ILE A 258 -8.78 -7.10 -8.84
CA ILE A 258 -9.67 -7.42 -9.98
C ILE A 258 -9.01 -7.07 -11.30
N ALA A 259 -9.65 -7.46 -12.41
CA ALA A 259 -9.28 -7.08 -13.75
C ALA A 259 -9.33 -5.57 -13.89
N THR A 260 -8.29 -4.99 -14.48
CA THR A 260 -8.12 -3.54 -14.58
C THR A 260 -9.31 -2.89 -15.31
N GLY A 261 -9.81 -1.77 -14.80
CA GLY A 261 -10.95 -1.05 -15.38
C GLY A 261 -12.32 -1.49 -14.86
N TYR A 262 -12.43 -2.68 -14.28
CA TYR A 262 -13.64 -3.08 -13.54
C TYR A 262 -13.67 -2.41 -12.16
N GLY A 263 -14.87 -2.20 -11.64
CA GLY A 263 -15.11 -1.78 -10.27
C GLY A 263 -15.25 -3.00 -9.34
N TRP A 264 -15.09 -2.78 -8.04
CA TRP A 264 -15.31 -3.85 -7.04
C TRP A 264 -16.74 -4.42 -7.06
N ASN A 265 -17.69 -3.75 -7.70
CA ASN A 265 -19.10 -4.15 -7.73
C ASN A 265 -19.38 -5.29 -8.70
N ASP A 266 -18.45 -5.51 -9.63
CA ASP A 266 -18.66 -6.43 -10.75
C ASP A 266 -18.43 -7.89 -10.30
N PHE A 267 -17.97 -8.10 -9.06
CA PHE A 267 -17.73 -9.42 -8.48
C PHE A 267 -18.55 -9.60 -7.21
N ALA A 268 -19.51 -10.51 -7.26
CA ALA A 268 -20.47 -10.69 -6.17
C ALA A 268 -20.04 -11.77 -5.16
N ALA A 269 -19.13 -12.67 -5.53
CA ALA A 269 -18.87 -13.90 -4.79
C ALA A 269 -17.70 -13.81 -3.77
N PRO A 270 -17.68 -14.67 -2.73
CA PRO A 270 -16.69 -14.62 -1.64
C PRO A 270 -15.28 -15.10 -2.04
N ASN A 271 -15.13 -15.70 -3.21
CA ASN A 271 -13.85 -16.12 -3.76
C ASN A 271 -13.62 -15.42 -5.08
N ILE A 272 -12.42 -14.87 -5.26
CA ILE A 272 -12.03 -14.16 -6.47
C ILE A 272 -10.64 -14.63 -6.90
N LEU A 273 -10.51 -14.94 -8.18
CA LEU A 273 -9.25 -15.29 -8.82
C LEU A 273 -9.01 -14.31 -9.96
N THR A 274 -7.81 -13.75 -10.00
CA THR A 274 -7.41 -12.76 -11.00
C THR A 274 -6.04 -13.12 -11.55
N GLY A 275 -5.93 -13.14 -12.87
CA GLY A 275 -4.67 -13.25 -13.62
C GLY A 275 -4.50 -12.03 -14.52
N SER A 276 -3.27 -11.58 -14.70
CA SER A 276 -2.95 -10.48 -15.60
C SER A 276 -1.57 -10.65 -16.19
N ILE A 277 -1.45 -10.35 -17.47
CA ILE A 277 -0.19 -10.25 -18.20
C ILE A 277 -0.08 -8.82 -18.70
N SER A 278 1.12 -8.25 -18.61
CA SER A 278 1.39 -6.89 -19.02
C SER A 278 2.73 -6.79 -19.71
N TYR A 279 2.82 -5.88 -20.66
CA TYR A 279 4.06 -5.49 -21.32
C TYR A 279 4.31 -4.02 -21.02
N LEU A 280 5.44 -3.74 -20.40
CA LEU A 280 5.85 -2.40 -20.01
C LEU A 280 7.02 -1.97 -20.88
N ALA A 281 6.88 -0.79 -21.49
CA ALA A 281 7.89 -0.17 -22.33
C ALA A 281 8.17 1.27 -21.86
N PRO A 282 9.43 1.61 -21.51
CA PRO A 282 9.81 2.99 -21.29
C PRO A 282 9.73 3.76 -22.62
N LEU A 283 9.07 4.92 -22.61
CA LEU A 283 8.94 5.79 -23.79
C LEU A 283 10.02 6.86 -23.80
N TRP A 284 10.32 7.44 -22.63
CA TRP A 284 11.28 8.52 -22.52
C TRP A 284 11.91 8.58 -21.12
N TYR A 285 13.24 8.66 -21.07
CA TYR A 285 14.01 8.93 -19.87
C TYR A 285 14.24 10.44 -19.78
N VAL A 286 13.54 11.09 -18.85
CA VAL A 286 13.66 12.55 -18.66
C VAL A 286 15.07 12.90 -18.16
N GLU A 287 15.70 12.00 -17.40
CA GLU A 287 17.09 12.11 -16.94
C GLU A 287 18.14 12.17 -18.07
N TRP A 288 17.81 11.73 -19.30
CA TRP A 288 18.74 11.72 -20.44
C TRP A 288 18.62 12.97 -21.35
N GLY A 289 17.80 13.95 -21.00
CA GLY A 289 17.51 15.12 -21.83
C GLY A 289 18.42 16.35 -21.60
N ARG A 290 18.81 17.00 -22.71
CA ARG A 290 19.56 18.28 -22.83
C ARG A 290 18.94 19.50 -22.11
N ALA A 291 17.80 19.36 -21.43
CA ALA A 291 16.97 20.46 -20.95
C ALA A 291 17.22 20.84 -19.47
N GLY A 292 18.12 20.16 -18.75
CA GLY A 292 18.46 20.51 -17.37
C GLY A 292 17.27 20.52 -16.42
N LEU A 293 16.18 19.80 -16.76
CA LEU A 293 15.04 19.66 -15.87
C LEU A 293 15.55 18.98 -14.60
N PRO A 294 15.25 19.53 -13.42
CA PRO A 294 15.82 18.98 -12.20
C PRO A 294 15.37 17.52 -12.03
N SER A 295 16.35 16.63 -11.94
CA SER A 295 16.18 15.17 -11.82
C SER A 295 15.34 14.74 -10.59
N PHE A 296 15.02 15.66 -9.69
CA PHE A 296 14.20 15.44 -8.50
C PHE A 296 12.68 15.49 -8.75
N LEU A 297 12.20 15.75 -9.98
CA LEU A 297 10.75 15.81 -10.26
C LEU A 297 10.27 14.75 -11.24
N LEU A 298 10.97 14.54 -12.35
CA LEU A 298 10.47 13.74 -13.47
C LEU A 298 11.54 12.75 -13.88
N ARG A 299 11.21 11.45 -13.83
CA ARG A 299 12.19 10.39 -14.05
C ARG A 299 11.99 9.69 -15.39
N THR A 300 10.79 9.17 -15.63
CA THR A 300 10.52 8.37 -16.83
C THR A 300 9.04 8.43 -17.19
N LEU A 301 8.79 8.56 -18.49
CA LEU A 301 7.50 8.31 -19.10
C LEU A 301 7.52 6.90 -19.67
N ALA A 302 6.55 6.07 -19.31
CA ALA A 302 6.43 4.69 -19.74
C ALA A 302 5.00 4.40 -20.18
N THR A 303 4.86 3.39 -21.04
CA THR A 303 3.56 2.80 -21.36
C THR A 303 3.49 1.37 -20.84
N ARG A 304 2.29 0.95 -20.43
CA ARG A 304 1.98 -0.43 -20.06
C ARG A 304 0.76 -0.89 -20.84
N PHE A 305 0.94 -1.92 -21.64
CA PHE A 305 -0.16 -2.67 -22.23
C PHE A 305 -0.49 -3.86 -21.34
N PHE A 306 -1.77 -4.20 -21.18
CA PHE A 306 -2.16 -5.31 -20.33
C PHE A 306 -3.35 -6.08 -20.89
N TYR A 307 -3.43 -7.34 -20.46
CA TYR A 307 -4.61 -8.17 -20.51
C TYR A 307 -4.84 -8.73 -19.11
N SER A 308 -6.05 -8.56 -18.58
CA SER A 308 -6.44 -9.04 -17.26
C SER A 308 -7.69 -9.87 -17.33
N LEU A 309 -7.77 -10.87 -16.47
CA LEU A 309 -8.88 -11.80 -16.36
C LEU A 309 -9.21 -11.99 -14.88
N SER A 310 -10.47 -11.89 -14.52
CA SER A 310 -10.97 -12.16 -13.18
C SER A 310 -12.22 -13.01 -13.24
N THR A 311 -12.42 -13.82 -12.22
CA THR A 311 -13.64 -14.58 -12.01
C THR A 311 -13.93 -14.65 -10.51
N SER A 312 -15.21 -14.62 -10.14
CA SER A 312 -15.64 -14.91 -8.78
C SER A 312 -16.47 -16.20 -8.71
N PHE A 313 -16.46 -16.86 -7.55
CA PHE A 313 -17.23 -18.10 -7.37
C PHE A 313 -17.69 -18.29 -5.91
N PRO A 314 -18.81 -19.02 -5.69
CA PRO A 314 -19.35 -19.33 -4.36
C PRO A 314 -18.39 -20.22 -3.54
N TYR A 315 -18.77 -20.59 -2.31
CA TYR A 315 -17.88 -21.31 -1.37
C TYR A 315 -17.29 -22.63 -1.90
N ARG A 316 -17.89 -23.22 -2.93
CA ARG A 316 -17.42 -24.41 -3.63
C ARG A 316 -16.89 -24.03 -5.01
N TRP A 317 -15.90 -24.77 -5.48
CA TRP A 317 -15.41 -24.63 -6.84
C TRP A 317 -16.52 -25.00 -7.82
N ASP A 318 -16.97 -24.03 -8.60
CA ASP A 318 -18.09 -24.17 -9.53
C ASP A 318 -17.67 -23.59 -10.89
N THR A 319 -17.33 -24.48 -11.82
CA THR A 319 -16.83 -24.10 -13.13
C THR A 319 -17.90 -23.46 -14.02
N GLU A 320 -19.18 -23.79 -13.82
CA GLU A 320 -20.26 -23.17 -14.58
C GLU A 320 -20.46 -21.73 -14.13
N TRP A 321 -20.45 -21.50 -12.81
CA TRP A 321 -20.49 -20.16 -12.26
C TRP A 321 -19.30 -19.33 -12.74
N MET A 322 -18.08 -19.87 -12.63
CA MET A 322 -16.86 -19.15 -13.03
C MET A 322 -16.88 -18.74 -14.50
N ARG A 323 -17.43 -19.59 -15.39
CA ARG A 323 -17.59 -19.26 -16.82
C ARG A 323 -18.59 -18.13 -17.05
N ARG A 324 -19.66 -18.05 -16.24
CA ARG A 324 -20.65 -16.98 -16.33
C ARG A 324 -20.16 -15.66 -15.75
N ASP A 325 -19.37 -15.71 -14.68
CA ASP A 325 -18.87 -14.54 -13.94
C ASP A 325 -17.44 -14.13 -14.34
N ILE A 326 -17.07 -14.40 -15.59
CA ILE A 326 -15.76 -14.07 -16.12
C ILE A 326 -15.73 -12.61 -16.58
N HIS A 327 -14.73 -11.87 -16.13
CA HIS A 327 -14.53 -10.46 -16.43
C HIS A 327 -13.12 -10.28 -16.97
N SER A 328 -13.00 -9.82 -18.21
CA SER A 328 -11.71 -9.61 -18.86
C SER A 328 -11.58 -8.21 -19.42
N SER A 329 -10.38 -7.68 -19.35
CA SER A 329 -10.06 -6.38 -19.89
C SER A 329 -8.72 -6.36 -20.58
N ALA A 330 -8.63 -5.57 -21.65
CA ALA A 330 -7.41 -5.29 -22.37
C ALA A 330 -7.23 -3.78 -22.49
N GLY A 331 -6.01 -3.28 -22.39
CA GLY A 331 -5.83 -1.84 -22.39
C GLY A 331 -4.39 -1.37 -22.37
N GLY A 332 -4.27 -0.05 -22.27
CA GLY A 332 -3.02 0.67 -22.21
C GLY A 332 -3.04 1.72 -21.10
N GLU A 333 -1.90 1.95 -20.49
CA GLU A 333 -1.68 2.99 -19.50
C GLU A 333 -0.46 3.81 -19.89
N LEU A 334 -0.59 5.13 -19.79
CA LEU A 334 0.53 6.05 -19.85
C LEU A 334 0.90 6.45 -18.43
N ILE A 335 2.16 6.21 -18.06
CA ILE A 335 2.64 6.30 -16.69
C ILE A 335 3.85 7.23 -16.65
N LEU A 336 3.73 8.30 -15.88
CA LEU A 336 4.81 9.20 -15.53
C LEU A 336 5.25 8.89 -14.11
N SER A 337 6.56 8.71 -13.89
CA SER A 337 7.07 8.60 -12.54
C SER A 337 7.90 9.79 -12.13
N LEU A 338 7.72 10.09 -10.86
CA LEU A 338 8.18 11.25 -10.13
C LEU A 338 8.94 10.72 -8.90
N ASP A 339 10.07 11.32 -8.58
CA ASP A 339 10.76 11.09 -7.30
C ASP A 339 10.59 12.33 -6.43
N LEU A 340 9.37 12.56 -5.94
CA LEU A 340 9.02 13.77 -5.21
C LEU A 340 9.96 13.93 -4.00
N PHE A 341 10.68 15.05 -4.00
CA PHE A 341 11.65 15.42 -2.97
C PHE A 341 12.78 14.40 -2.75
N GLU A 342 13.06 13.50 -3.70
CA GLU A 342 14.07 12.42 -3.61
C GLU A 342 13.76 11.26 -2.63
N TRP A 343 12.66 11.31 -1.87
CA TRP A 343 12.28 10.24 -0.93
C TRP A 343 10.92 9.60 -1.22
N LEU A 344 10.05 10.24 -2.02
CA LEU A 344 8.73 9.71 -2.34
C LEU A 344 8.61 9.34 -3.82
N PRO A 345 8.90 8.07 -4.18
CA PRO A 345 8.79 7.63 -5.56
C PRO A 345 7.32 7.34 -5.91
N LEU A 346 6.76 8.20 -6.75
CA LEU A 346 5.35 8.18 -7.17
C LEU A 346 5.26 7.86 -8.66
N GLY A 347 4.29 7.03 -9.04
CA GLY A 347 3.84 6.86 -10.41
C GLY A 347 2.44 7.42 -10.56
N VAL A 348 2.25 8.35 -11.49
CA VAL A 348 0.94 8.93 -11.85
C VAL A 348 0.70 8.73 -13.34
N GLY A 349 -0.56 8.59 -13.74
CA GLY A 349 -0.85 8.29 -15.13
C GLY A 349 -2.33 8.23 -15.44
N TRP A 350 -2.61 7.88 -16.68
CA TRP A 350 -3.96 7.68 -17.20
C TRP A 350 -4.02 6.34 -17.93
N GLY A 351 -5.09 5.60 -17.68
CA GLY A 351 -5.35 4.29 -18.27
C GLY A 351 -6.65 4.26 -19.05
N ALA A 352 -6.67 3.47 -20.11
CA ALA A 352 -7.85 3.08 -20.86
C ALA A 352 -7.93 1.55 -20.89
N ALA A 353 -9.07 1.00 -20.45
CA ALA A 353 -9.35 -0.42 -20.47
C ALA A 353 -10.62 -0.68 -21.27
N TYR A 354 -10.55 -1.59 -22.25
CA TYR A 354 -11.72 -2.15 -22.89
C TYR A 354 -12.23 -3.33 -22.08
N LEU A 355 -13.46 -3.21 -21.58
CA LEU A 355 -14.15 -4.23 -20.78
C LEU A 355 -14.85 -5.19 -21.74
N VAL A 356 -14.30 -6.40 -21.91
CA VAL A 356 -14.65 -7.30 -23.03
C VAL A 356 -16.12 -7.73 -22.96
N GLN A 357 -16.60 -8.09 -21.76
CA GLN A 357 -17.97 -8.55 -21.54
C GLN A 357 -18.98 -7.41 -21.69
N GLU A 358 -18.62 -6.20 -21.24
CA GLU A 358 -19.50 -5.03 -21.27
C GLU A 358 -19.41 -4.26 -22.60
N ARG A 359 -18.45 -4.61 -23.46
CA ARG A 359 -18.18 -3.98 -24.76
C ARG A 359 -18.04 -2.46 -24.67
N ARG A 360 -17.42 -1.95 -23.61
CA ARG A 360 -17.22 -0.52 -23.39
C ARG A 360 -15.80 -0.18 -22.95
N TRP A 361 -15.44 1.08 -23.15
CA TRP A 361 -14.19 1.65 -22.64
C TRP A 361 -14.40 2.24 -21.24
N ALA A 362 -13.46 1.94 -20.35
CA ALA A 362 -13.32 2.55 -19.04
C ALA A 362 -12.01 3.34 -18.99
N TYR A 363 -12.10 4.59 -18.55
CA TYR A 363 -10.95 5.48 -18.36
C TYR A 363 -10.75 5.72 -16.88
N TYR A 364 -9.51 5.67 -16.42
CA TYR A 364 -9.21 5.78 -15.00
C TYR A 364 -7.84 6.41 -14.75
N PRO A 365 -7.67 7.15 -13.64
CA PRO A 365 -6.36 7.60 -13.21
C PRO A 365 -5.54 6.41 -12.69
N VAL A 366 -4.23 6.44 -12.94
CA VAL A 366 -3.26 5.50 -12.40
C VAL A 366 -2.45 6.24 -11.34
N VAL A 367 -2.42 5.72 -10.11
CA VAL A 367 -1.55 6.20 -9.04
C VAL A 367 -0.98 5.00 -8.29
N TYR A 368 0.34 4.93 -8.16
CA TYR A 368 1.00 3.92 -7.33
C TYR A 368 2.30 4.47 -6.73
N LEU A 369 2.65 3.97 -5.55
CA LEU A 369 3.98 4.17 -4.98
C LEU A 369 4.92 3.13 -5.58
N ARG A 370 6.06 3.55 -6.13
CA ARG A 370 7.10 2.61 -6.54
C ARG A 370 7.74 2.08 -5.26
N MET A 371 7.76 0.77 -5.07
CA MET A 371 8.52 0.19 -3.97
C MET A 371 10.01 0.39 -4.28
N GLY A 372 10.59 1.45 -3.71
CA GLY A 372 12.04 1.59 -3.59
C GLY A 372 12.48 0.81 -2.37
N PHE A 373 13.27 -0.23 -2.58
CA PHE A 373 14.13 -0.78 -1.53
C PHE A 373 15.56 -0.34 -1.85
#